data_AF-A0A1B7W3N8-F1
#
_entry.id   AF-A0A1B7W3N8-F1
#
_cell.length_a   1.000
_cell.length_b   1.000
_cell.length_c   1.000
_cell.angle_alpha   90.00
_cell.angle_beta   90.00
_cell.angle_gamma   90.00
#
_symmetry.space_group_name_H-M   'P 1'
#
loop_
_entity.id
_entity.type
_entity.pdbx_description
1 polymer ?
#
loop_
_entity_poly.entity_id
_entity_poly.type
_entity_poly.pdbx_seq_one_letter_code
_entity_poly.pdbx_strand_id
1 'polypeptide(L)'
;ASGYLGALAEALHPNTVSKQKEWLTENCRELKHEKGKAGELLNLMKEVKEEKSHSKNLTEKLQAAITYYENHQHQMDYAEYIEKKYPIGSGVMEAACKTLVKQRLCCSGMRWKEKGAGIILSLRALVLTKERWSQFWAKLDQYGFPVEP
;
A
#
# COMPACT_ATOMS: atom_id res chain seq x y z
N ALA A 1 -6.60 -4.44 -1.81
CA ALA A 1 -6.59 -5.18 -3.09
C ALA A 1 -6.71 -6.69 -2.89
N SER A 2 -5.69 -7.41 -2.39
CA SER A 2 -5.69 -8.89 -2.31
C SER A 2 -6.85 -9.51 -1.51
N GLY A 3 -7.31 -8.86 -0.44
CA GLY A 3 -8.45 -9.36 0.35
C GLY A 3 -9.77 -9.44 -0.42
N TYR A 4 -9.95 -8.63 -1.47
CA TYR A 4 -11.15 -8.62 -2.30
C TYR A 4 -11.13 -9.68 -3.41
N LEU A 5 -9.95 -10.21 -3.76
CA LEU A 5 -9.82 -11.31 -4.71
C LEU A 5 -10.40 -12.63 -4.18
N GLY A 6 -10.53 -12.76 -2.85
CA GLY A 6 -11.09 -13.97 -2.23
C GLY A 6 -12.50 -14.30 -2.71
N ALA A 7 -13.34 -13.28 -2.89
CA ALA A 7 -14.70 -13.45 -3.39
C ALA A 7 -14.71 -13.95 -4.84
N LEU A 8 -13.80 -13.44 -5.67
CA LEU A 8 -13.66 -13.88 -7.06
C LEU A 8 -13.15 -15.32 -7.13
N ALA A 9 -12.17 -15.69 -6.30
CA ALA A 9 -11.66 -17.06 -6.23
C ALA A 9 -12.76 -18.05 -5.80
N GLU A 10 -13.56 -17.70 -4.79
CA GLU A 10 -14.70 -18.49 -4.30
C GLU A 10 -15.74 -18.70 -5.41
N ALA A 11 -16.04 -17.66 -6.19
CA ALA A 11 -16.97 -17.69 -7.31
C ALA A 11 -16.47 -18.50 -8.54
N LEU A 12 -15.16 -18.49 -8.80
CA LEU A 12 -14.55 -19.25 -9.90
C LEU A 12 -14.39 -20.74 -9.57
N HIS A 13 -14.02 -21.06 -8.33
CA HIS A 13 -13.79 -22.42 -7.88
C HIS A 13 -14.63 -22.77 -6.64
N PRO A 14 -15.95 -23.02 -6.81
CA PRO A 14 -16.81 -23.43 -5.70
C PRO A 14 -16.29 -24.71 -5.02
N ASN A 15 -16.38 -24.77 -3.69
CA ASN A 15 -16.07 -25.95 -2.87
C ASN A 15 -14.62 -26.49 -2.95
N THR A 16 -13.68 -25.77 -3.57
CA THR A 16 -12.29 -26.24 -3.73
C THR A 16 -11.28 -25.23 -3.16
N VAL A 17 -11.06 -25.29 -1.84
CA VAL A 17 -10.17 -24.35 -1.12
C VAL A 17 -8.74 -24.34 -1.67
N SER A 18 -8.22 -25.49 -2.12
CA SER A 18 -6.85 -25.58 -2.67
C SER A 18 -6.71 -24.75 -3.96
N LYS A 19 -7.65 -24.92 -4.90
CA LYS A 19 -7.65 -24.16 -6.16
C LYS A 19 -7.91 -22.67 -5.93
N GLN A 20 -8.74 -22.32 -4.95
CA GLN A 20 -8.95 -20.92 -4.56
C GLN A 20 -7.64 -20.27 -4.09
N LYS A 21 -6.89 -20.96 -3.21
CA LYS A 21 -5.59 -20.45 -2.71
C LYS A 21 -4.56 -20.32 -3.82
N GLU A 22 -4.43 -21.33 -4.67
CA GLU A 22 -3.51 -21.32 -5.81
C GLU A 22 -3.81 -20.18 -6.77
N TRP A 23 -5.09 -20.02 -7.14
CA TRP A 23 -5.55 -18.92 -7.98
C TRP A 23 -5.27 -17.55 -7.33
N LEU A 24 -5.52 -17.41 -6.03
CA LEU A 24 -5.22 -16.18 -5.29
C LEU A 24 -3.74 -15.85 -5.28
N THR A 25 -2.88 -16.84 -5.06
CA THR A 25 -1.43 -16.65 -5.05
C THR A 25 -0.94 -16.17 -6.42
N GLU A 26 -1.38 -16.79 -7.50
CA GLU A 26 -0.97 -16.40 -8.86
C GLU A 26 -1.50 -15.01 -9.22
N ASN A 27 -2.79 -14.74 -9.01
CA ASN A 27 -3.38 -13.44 -9.37
C ASN A 27 -2.84 -12.31 -8.49
N CYS A 28 -2.46 -12.58 -7.23
CA CYS A 28 -1.76 -11.60 -6.41
C CYS A 28 -0.33 -11.33 -6.92
N ARG A 29 0.33 -12.32 -7.51
CA ARG A 29 1.65 -12.18 -8.13
C ARG A 29 1.53 -11.35 -9.40
N GLU A 30 0.62 -11.71 -10.30
CA GLU A 30 0.35 -10.98 -11.54
C GLU A 30 -0.06 -9.53 -11.25
N LEU A 31 -0.98 -9.31 -10.30
CA LEU A 31 -1.39 -7.96 -9.90
C LEU A 31 -0.23 -7.08 -9.45
N LYS A 32 0.83 -7.66 -8.87
CA LYS A 32 2.02 -6.91 -8.45
C LYS A 32 2.97 -6.59 -9.59
N HIS A 33 3.02 -7.42 -10.62
CA HIS A 33 4.08 -7.37 -11.63
C HIS A 33 3.61 -6.97 -13.03
N GLU A 34 2.32 -7.10 -13.33
CA GLU A 34 1.72 -6.81 -14.63
C GLU A 34 0.95 -5.48 -14.61
N LYS A 35 1.27 -4.59 -15.55
CA LYS A 35 0.53 -3.34 -15.76
C LYS A 35 -0.86 -3.65 -16.31
N GLY A 36 -1.89 -2.99 -15.80
CA GLY A 36 -3.27 -3.16 -16.26
C GLY A 36 -4.03 -4.34 -15.64
N LYS A 37 -3.36 -5.22 -14.89
CA LYS A 37 -3.97 -6.42 -14.30
C LYS A 37 -5.16 -6.13 -13.38
N ALA A 38 -5.13 -5.01 -12.67
CA ALA A 38 -6.25 -4.57 -11.85
C ALA A 38 -7.54 -4.34 -12.66
N GLY A 39 -7.41 -3.85 -13.90
CA GLY A 39 -8.54 -3.65 -14.80
C GLY A 39 -9.09 -4.96 -15.37
N GLU A 40 -8.21 -5.89 -15.74
CA GLU A 40 -8.59 -7.24 -16.16
C GLU A 40 -9.39 -7.97 -15.07
N LEU A 41 -8.89 -7.93 -13.84
CA LEU A 41 -9.56 -8.54 -12.69
C LEU A 41 -10.92 -7.87 -12.40
N LEU A 42 -11.02 -6.55 -12.57
CA LEU A 42 -12.28 -5.84 -12.43
C LEU A 42 -13.32 -6.30 -13.47
N ASN A 43 -12.92 -6.45 -14.73
CA ASN A 43 -13.80 -6.94 -15.79
C ASN A 43 -14.24 -8.38 -15.50
N LEU A 44 -13.30 -9.25 -15.11
CA LEU A 44 -13.61 -10.62 -14.71
C LEU A 44 -14.57 -10.69 -13.51
N MET A 45 -14.45 -9.79 -12.52
CA MET A 45 -15.40 -9.71 -11.41
C MET A 45 -16.82 -9.35 -11.88
N LYS A 46 -16.94 -8.44 -12.87
CA LYS A 46 -18.23 -8.05 -13.44
C LYS A 46 -18.87 -9.20 -14.21
N GLU A 47 -18.11 -9.86 -15.08
CA GLU A 47 -18.55 -11.02 -15.85
C GLU A 47 -19.02 -12.16 -14.93
N VAL A 48 -18.20 -12.54 -13.95
CA VAL A 48 -18.54 -13.62 -13.00
C VAL A 48 -19.78 -13.30 -12.17
N LYS A 49 -20.03 -12.02 -11.87
CA LYS A 49 -21.23 -11.60 -11.15
C LYS A 49 -22.49 -11.72 -12.00
N GLU A 50 -22.39 -11.53 -13.32
CA GLU A 50 -23.52 -11.60 -14.25
C GLU A 50 -23.83 -13.03 -14.72
N GLU A 51 -22.81 -13.86 -14.96
CA GLU A 51 -22.98 -15.19 -15.56
C GLU A 51 -23.46 -16.27 -14.59
N LYS A 52 -23.17 -16.13 -13.29
CA LYS A 52 -23.40 -17.18 -12.29
C LYS A 52 -24.42 -16.76 -11.25
N SER A 53 -25.39 -17.65 -10.99
CA SER A 53 -26.28 -17.53 -9.84
C SER A 53 -25.50 -17.86 -8.56
N HIS A 54 -25.06 -16.82 -7.87
CA HIS A 54 -24.32 -16.91 -6.62
C HIS A 54 -25.23 -16.82 -5.39
N SER A 55 -24.75 -17.28 -4.24
CA SER A 55 -25.42 -17.00 -2.98
C SER A 55 -25.47 -15.49 -2.72
N LYS A 56 -26.50 -15.03 -2.02
CA LYS A 56 -26.65 -13.59 -1.69
C LYS A 56 -25.38 -13.01 -1.04
N ASN A 57 -24.76 -13.76 -0.13
CA ASN A 57 -23.52 -13.34 0.55
C ASN A 57 -22.34 -13.19 -0.43
N LEU A 58 -22.19 -14.11 -1.37
CA LEU A 58 -21.11 -14.06 -2.36
C LEU A 58 -21.32 -12.91 -3.35
N THR A 59 -22.57 -12.66 -3.78
CA THR A 59 -22.92 -11.50 -4.62
C THR A 59 -22.60 -10.18 -3.92
N GLU A 60 -22.90 -10.04 -2.64
CA GLU A 60 -22.57 -8.85 -1.84
C GLU A 60 -21.04 -8.66 -1.74
N LYS A 61 -20.28 -9.73 -1.50
CA LYS A 61 -18.80 -9.69 -1.48
C LYS A 61 -18.22 -9.31 -2.84
N LEU A 62 -18.73 -9.86 -3.93
CA LEU A 62 -18.32 -9.51 -5.30
C LEU A 62 -18.63 -8.04 -5.61
N GLN A 63 -19.81 -7.55 -5.21
CA GLN A 63 -20.15 -6.14 -5.39
C GLN A 63 -19.20 -5.23 -4.62
N ALA A 64 -18.86 -5.58 -3.37
CA ALA A 64 -17.89 -4.82 -2.58
C ALA A 64 -16.49 -4.84 -3.23
N ALA A 65 -16.08 -5.97 -3.81
CA ALA A 65 -14.82 -6.10 -4.54
C ALA A 65 -14.80 -5.21 -5.79
N ILE A 66 -15.86 -5.23 -6.61
CA ILE A 66 -16.01 -4.38 -7.80
C ILE A 66 -15.90 -2.90 -7.41
N THR A 67 -16.69 -2.45 -6.44
CA THR A 67 -16.67 -1.05 -5.98
C THR A 67 -15.31 -0.64 -5.43
N TYR A 68 -14.61 -1.53 -4.70
CA TYR A 68 -13.27 -1.24 -4.23
C TYR A 68 -12.27 -1.08 -5.38
N TYR A 69 -12.30 -1.98 -6.37
CA TYR A 69 -11.40 -1.93 -7.52
C TYR A 69 -11.68 -0.71 -8.40
N GLU A 70 -12.94 -0.36 -8.66
CA GLU A 70 -13.31 0.85 -9.42
C GLU A 70 -12.77 2.12 -8.75
N ASN A 71 -12.95 2.24 -7.44
CA ASN A 71 -12.52 3.44 -6.70
C ASN A 71 -11.00 3.56 -6.58
N HIS A 72 -10.26 2.45 -6.55
CA HIS A 72 -8.84 2.44 -6.22
C HIS A 72 -7.94 1.97 -7.37
N GLN A 73 -8.47 1.73 -8.58
CA GLN A 73 -7.68 1.21 -9.72
C GLN A 73 -6.42 2.04 -9.99
N HIS A 74 -6.52 3.37 -9.90
CA HIS A 74 -5.42 4.32 -10.07
C HIS A 74 -4.28 4.15 -9.04
N GLN A 75 -4.52 3.47 -7.91
CA GLN A 75 -3.53 3.19 -6.86
C GLN A 75 -2.99 1.76 -6.93
N MET A 76 -3.42 0.96 -7.92
CA MET A 76 -3.04 -0.44 -8.08
C MET A 76 -2.03 -0.68 -9.21
N ASP A 77 -1.38 0.36 -9.73
CA ASP A 77 -0.23 0.20 -10.62
C ASP A 77 1.04 -0.16 -9.82
N TYR A 78 1.01 -1.35 -9.23
CA TYR A 78 2.10 -1.86 -8.41
C TYR A 78 3.36 -2.11 -9.24
N ALA A 79 3.20 -2.47 -10.51
CA ALA A 79 4.32 -2.68 -11.42
C ALA A 79 5.12 -1.39 -11.63
N GLU A 80 4.44 -0.26 -11.87
CA GLU A 80 5.09 1.06 -11.96
C GLU A 80 5.75 1.46 -10.64
N TYR A 81 5.11 1.19 -9.50
CA TYR A 81 5.69 1.51 -8.19
C TYR A 81 6.96 0.69 -7.90
N ILE A 82 7.01 -0.58 -8.30
CA ILE A 82 8.21 -1.41 -8.19
C ILE A 82 9.32 -0.88 -9.09
N GLU A 83 9.00 -0.50 -10.34
CA GLU A 83 9.94 0.11 -11.29
C GLU A 83 10.56 1.39 -10.70
N LYS A 84 9.74 2.22 -10.05
CA LYS A 84 10.16 3.43 -9.32
C LYS A 84 10.83 3.16 -7.98
N LYS A 85 11.01 1.89 -7.59
CA LYS A 85 11.55 1.45 -6.29
C LYS A 85 10.79 2.02 -5.09
N TYR A 86 9.49 2.26 -5.25
CA TYR A 86 8.67 2.74 -4.16
C TYR A 86 8.41 1.63 -3.14
N PRO A 87 8.45 1.96 -1.85
CA PRO A 87 8.08 1.02 -0.80
C PRO A 87 6.57 0.74 -0.84
N ILE A 88 6.18 -0.38 -1.47
CA ILE A 88 4.78 -0.84 -1.56
C ILE A 88 4.38 -1.80 -0.43
N GLY A 89 5.32 -2.19 0.42
CA GLY A 89 5.10 -3.10 1.53
C GLY A 89 4.48 -2.38 2.74
N SER A 90 3.30 -2.83 3.17
CA SER A 90 2.63 -2.28 4.36
C SER A 90 3.46 -2.43 5.63
N GLY A 91 4.20 -3.53 5.79
CA GLY A 91 5.01 -3.77 6.99
C GLY A 91 6.15 -2.77 7.17
N VAL A 92 6.86 -2.40 6.10
CA VAL A 92 7.92 -1.37 6.16
C VAL A 92 7.31 -0.01 6.48
N MET A 93 6.16 0.31 5.89
CA MET A 93 5.42 1.54 6.19
C MET A 93 4.91 1.59 7.63
N GLU A 94 4.34 0.51 8.14
CA GLU A 94 3.85 0.41 9.51
C GLU A 94 5.00 0.52 10.51
N ALA A 95 6.12 -0.14 10.24
CA ALA A 95 7.33 -0.03 11.03
C ALA A 95 7.83 1.42 11.07
N ALA A 96 7.89 2.10 9.93
CA ALA A 96 8.26 3.51 9.85
C ALA A 96 7.28 4.40 10.64
N CYS A 97 5.97 4.25 10.46
CA CYS A 97 4.96 5.00 11.22
C CYS A 97 5.09 4.77 12.74
N LYS A 98 5.39 3.54 13.15
CA LYS A 98 5.58 3.20 14.55
C LYS A 98 6.83 3.87 15.14
N THR A 99 7.96 3.80 14.45
CA THR A 99 9.27 4.24 14.97
C THR A 99 9.55 5.73 14.75
N LEU A 100 9.23 6.24 13.57
CA LEU A 100 9.45 7.64 13.22
C LEU A 100 8.45 8.54 13.93
N VAL A 101 7.16 8.22 13.83
CA VAL A 101 6.05 9.07 14.27
C VAL A 101 5.61 8.71 15.70
N LYS A 102 5.02 7.52 15.90
CA LYS A 102 4.33 7.20 17.16
C LYS A 102 5.25 7.24 18.38
N GLN A 103 6.46 6.70 18.28
CA GLN A 103 7.43 6.69 19.38
C GLN A 103 7.82 8.08 19.90
N ARG A 104 7.60 9.16 19.13
CA ARG A 104 7.95 10.52 19.57
C ARG A 104 6.79 11.46 19.70
N LEU A 105 5.82 11.42 18.77
CA LEU A 105 4.77 12.42 18.72
C LEU A 105 3.54 12.04 19.55
N CYS A 106 3.38 10.75 19.89
CA CYS A 106 2.19 10.22 20.54
C CYS A 106 2.40 9.83 22.02
N CYS A 107 3.46 10.31 22.69
CA CYS A 107 3.63 10.05 24.11
C CYS A 107 2.73 10.98 24.97
N SER A 108 2.57 10.62 26.24
CA SER A 108 1.70 11.36 27.17
C SER A 108 2.12 12.83 27.31
N GLY A 109 1.14 13.72 27.40
CA GLY A 109 1.33 15.16 27.61
C GLY A 109 1.86 15.94 26.39
N MET A 110 2.08 15.28 25.25
CA MET A 110 2.65 15.93 24.08
C MET A 110 1.61 16.70 23.29
N ARG A 111 1.92 17.97 23.01
CA ARG A 111 1.13 18.83 22.14
C ARG A 111 2.07 19.45 21.11
N TRP A 112 1.73 19.30 19.84
CA TRP A 112 2.56 19.78 18.75
C TRP A 112 1.77 20.76 17.90
N LYS A 113 2.44 21.85 17.51
CA LYS A 113 2.02 22.63 16.34
C LYS A 113 2.61 21.95 15.09
N GLU A 114 1.93 22.04 13.96
CA GLU A 114 2.33 21.38 12.70
C GLU A 114 3.80 21.65 12.33
N LYS A 115 4.23 22.91 12.38
CA LYS A 115 5.63 23.31 12.15
C LYS A 115 6.61 22.57 13.06
N GLY A 116 6.31 22.46 14.36
CA GLY A 116 7.17 21.80 15.34
C GLY A 116 7.21 20.28 15.12
N ALA A 117 6.08 19.66 14.83
CA ALA A 117 6.02 18.24 14.49
C ALA A 117 6.84 17.93 13.24
N GLY A 118 6.70 18.74 12.19
CA GLY A 118 7.46 18.59 10.94
C GLY A 118 8.97 18.65 11.15
N ILE A 119 9.47 19.64 11.90
CA ILE A 119 10.91 19.76 12.20
C ILE A 119 11.42 18.52 12.94
N ILE A 120 10.71 18.08 13.98
CA ILE A 120 11.12 16.90 14.76
C ILE A 120 11.09 15.63 13.91
N LEU A 121 10.08 15.45 13.06
CA LEU A 121 10.01 14.29 12.17
C LEU A 121 11.18 14.28 11.17
N SER A 122 11.52 15.43 10.58
CA SER A 122 12.67 15.54 9.67
C SER A 122 13.98 15.18 10.37
N LEU A 123 14.23 15.71 11.57
CA LEU A 123 15.42 15.37 12.34
C LEU A 123 15.45 13.88 12.70
N ARG A 124 14.32 13.31 13.12
CA ARG A 124 14.24 11.87 13.41
C ARG A 124 14.48 11.02 12.19
N ALA A 125 13.98 11.41 11.01
CA ALA A 125 14.22 10.68 9.78
C ALA A 125 15.71 10.64 9.43
N LEU A 126 16.44 11.74 9.64
CA LEU A 126 17.89 11.79 9.46
C LEU A 126 18.63 10.88 10.45
N VAL A 127 18.20 10.85 11.72
CA VAL A 127 18.85 10.04 12.77
C VAL A 127 18.56 8.55 12.60
N LEU A 128 17.33 8.18 12.25
CA LEU A 128 16.92 6.78 12.15
C LEU A 128 17.37 6.11 10.84
N THR A 129 17.63 6.90 9.80
CA THR A 129 18.11 6.36 8.53
C THR A 129 19.63 6.33 8.54
N LYS A 130 20.19 5.12 8.40
CA LYS A 130 21.65 4.90 8.36
C LYS A 130 22.32 5.87 7.37
N GLU A 131 23.44 6.46 7.77
CA GLU A 131 24.26 7.41 6.99
C GLU A 131 23.61 8.76 6.65
N ARG A 132 22.30 8.97 6.86
CA ARG A 132 21.67 10.26 6.52
C ARG A 132 22.11 11.40 7.43
N TRP A 133 22.32 11.13 8.71
CA TRP A 133 22.84 12.14 9.65
C TRP A 133 24.23 12.63 9.22
N SER A 134 25.15 11.72 8.90
CA SER A 134 26.51 12.10 8.46
C SER A 134 26.50 12.79 7.09
N GLN A 135 25.69 12.32 6.14
CA GLN A 135 25.51 12.98 4.83
C GLN A 135 24.98 14.41 4.99
N PHE A 136 24.03 14.63 5.89
CA PHE A 136 23.49 15.96 6.18
C PHE A 136 24.59 16.92 6.66
N TRP A 137 25.38 16.51 7.65
CA TRP A 137 26.47 17.34 8.18
C TRP A 137 27.61 17.54 7.18
N ALA A 138 27.99 16.52 6.41
CA ALA A 138 28.99 16.66 5.37
C ALA A 138 28.58 17.69 4.31
N LYS A 139 27.30 17.68 3.92
CA LYS A 139 26.76 18.69 3.00
C LYS A 139 26.76 20.09 3.62
N LEU A 140 26.37 20.21 4.88
CA LEU A 140 26.35 21.49 5.59
C LEU A 140 27.78 22.06 5.73
N ASP A 141 28.76 21.22 6.07
CA ASP A 141 30.16 21.61 6.20
C ASP A 141 30.74 22.10 4.86
N GLN A 142 30.42 21.40 3.76
CA GLN A 142 30.91 21.74 2.42
C GLN A 142 30.30 23.03 1.84
N TYR A 143 28.99 23.24 2.02
CA TYR A 143 28.26 24.31 1.33
C TYR A 143 27.78 25.44 2.25
N GLY A 144 27.92 25.28 3.57
CA GLY A 144 27.37 26.20 4.56
C GLY A 144 25.84 26.20 4.60
N PHE A 145 25.29 27.12 5.39
CA PHE A 145 23.86 27.40 5.41
C PHE A 145 23.58 28.58 4.48
N PRO A 146 22.69 28.45 3.46
CA PRO A 146 22.30 29.61 2.67
C PRO A 146 21.52 30.56 3.58
N VAL A 147 22.14 31.69 3.92
CA VAL A 147 21.47 32.79 4.60
C VAL A 147 20.80 33.60 3.50
N GLU A 148 19.51 33.36 3.27
CA GLU A 148 18.72 34.29 2.45
C GLU A 148 18.64 35.65 3.19
N PRO A 149 18.88 36.78 2.50
CA PRO A 149 18.84 38.12 3.11
C PRO A 149 17.44 38.54 3.58
#